data_AF-A0A2D5XD10-F1
#
_entry.id   AF-A0A2D5XD10-F1
#
_cell.length_a   1.000
_cell.length_b   1.000
_cell.length_c   1.000
_cell.angle_alpha   90.00
_cell.angle_beta   90.00
_cell.angle_gamma   90.00
#
_symmetry.space_group_name_H-M   'P 1'
#
loop_
_entity.id
_entity.type
_entity.pdbx_description
1 polymer ?
#
loop_
_entity_poly.entity_id
_entity_poly.type
_entity_poly.pdbx_seq_one_letter_code
_entity_poly.pdbx_strand_id
1 'polypeptide(L)' 'MKMNKVIFVIFVFMLLFSYGCTDKEAKKQEEYNKCASVCASVLGEDFVTMELCREECQKKFLEE' A
#
# COMPACT_ATOMS: atom_id res chain seq x y z
N MET A 1 -38.82 16.87 -2.55
CA MET A 1 -38.22 15.53 -2.37
C MET A 1 -37.25 15.14 -3.50
N LYS A 2 -36.37 16.06 -3.96
CA LYS A 2 -35.38 15.80 -5.05
C LYS A 2 -33.92 15.96 -4.59
N MET A 3 -33.63 16.88 -3.65
CA MET A 3 -32.26 17.07 -3.11
C MET A 3 -31.69 15.82 -2.42
N ASN A 4 -32.55 15.02 -1.76
CA ASN A 4 -32.08 13.85 -1.00
C ASN A 4 -31.44 12.78 -1.90
N LYS A 5 -31.91 12.63 -3.15
CA LYS A 5 -31.33 11.68 -4.11
C LYS A 5 -29.98 12.15 -4.65
N VAL A 6 -29.80 13.45 -4.85
CA VAL A 6 -28.54 14.03 -5.35
C VAL A 6 -27.44 13.88 -4.30
N ILE A 7 -27.74 14.19 -3.04
CA ILE A 7 -26.81 14.03 -1.92
C ILE A 7 -26.39 12.56 -1.76
N PHE A 8 -27.35 11.63 -1.87
CA PHE A 8 -27.07 10.20 -1.78
C PHE A 8 -26.15 9.71 -2.91
N VAL A 9 -26.36 10.20 -4.14
CA VAL A 9 -25.49 9.86 -5.29
C VAL A 9 -24.07 10.39 -5.07
N ILE A 10 -23.91 11.63 -4.60
CA ILE A 10 -22.59 12.21 -4.31
C ILE A 10 -21.88 11.41 -3.21
N PHE A 11 -22.62 11.01 -2.16
CA PHE A 11 -22.06 10.21 -1.07
C PHE A 11 -21.57 8.84 -1.54
N VAL A 12 -22.35 8.16 -2.39
CA VAL A 12 -21.94 6.88 -2.99
C VAL A 12 -20.71 7.04 -3.88
N PHE A 13 -20.65 8.12 -4.67
CA PHE A 13 -19.46 8.42 -5.50
C PHE A 13 -18.21 8.70 -4.66
N MET A 14 -18.33 9.44 -3.55
CA MET A 14 -17.21 9.66 -2.63
C MET A 14 -16.71 8.35 -2.01
N LEU A 15 -17.63 7.46 -1.59
CA LEU A 15 -17.24 6.16 -1.03
C LEU A 15 -16.50 5.30 -2.06
N LEU A 16 -16.97 5.22 -3.30
CA LEU A 16 -16.28 4.43 -4.34
C LEU A 16 -14.87 4.96 -4.63
N PHE A 17 -14.67 6.27 -4.57
CA PHE A 17 -13.37 6.89 -4.79
C PHE A 17 -12.37 6.58 -3.66
N SER A 18 -12.81 6.54 -2.40
CA SER A 18 -11.94 6.19 -1.27
C SER A 18 -11.50 4.72 -1.31
N TYR A 19 -12.39 3.79 -1.64
CA TYR A 19 -12.04 2.35 -1.74
C TYR A 19 -10.95 2.08 -2.79
N GLY A 20 -11.00 2.74 -3.96
CA GLY A 20 -10.04 2.52 -5.04
C GLY A 20 -8.62 3.04 -4.73
N CYS A 21 -8.50 4.05 -3.86
CA CYS A 21 -7.21 4.59 -3.43
C CYS A 21 -6.53 3.66 -2.41
N THR A 22 -7.31 3.15 -1.46
CA THR A 22 -6.80 2.25 -0.41
C THR A 22 -6.32 0.92 -0.96
N ASP A 23 -6.95 0.38 -2.02
CA ASP A 23 -6.56 -0.90 -2.61
C ASP A 23 -5.15 -0.87 -3.23
N LYS A 24 -4.80 0.22 -3.91
CA LYS A 24 -3.47 0.38 -4.53
C LYS A 24 -2.35 0.50 -3.50
N GLU A 25 -2.58 1.28 -2.45
CA GLU A 25 -1.64 1.41 -1.34
C GLU A 25 -1.49 0.10 -0.56
N ALA A 26 -2.61 -0.59 -0.31
CA ALA A 26 -2.60 -1.91 0.33
C ALA A 26 -1.80 -2.94 -0.47
N LYS A 27 -1.95 -2.94 -1.80
CA LYS A 27 -1.19 -3.82 -2.69
C LYS A 27 0.31 -3.49 -2.71
N LYS A 28 0.67 -2.19 -2.75
CA LYS A 28 2.07 -1.73 -2.62
C LYS A 28 2.68 -2.20 -1.30
N GLN A 29 1.94 -2.08 -0.20
CA GLN A 29 2.36 -2.53 1.12
C GLN A 29 2.51 -4.06 1.20
N GLU A 30 1.62 -4.82 0.56
CA GLU A 30 1.69 -6.27 0.47
C GLU A 30 2.97 -6.73 -0.25
N GLU A 31 3.28 -6.12 -1.40
CA GLU A 31 4.48 -6.44 -2.17
C GLU A 31 5.77 -6.04 -1.43
N TYR A 32 5.76 -4.90 -0.74
CA TYR A 32 6.84 -4.53 0.18
C TYR A 32 7.07 -5.60 1.25
N ASN A 33 6.01 -6.07 1.91
CA ASN A 33 6.13 -7.07 2.97
C ASN A 33 6.70 -8.39 2.45
N LYS A 34 6.29 -8.82 1.25
CA LYS A 34 6.86 -10.00 0.57
C LYS A 34 8.37 -9.80 0.33
N CYS A 35 8.77 -8.67 -0.20
CA CYS A 35 10.18 -8.34 -0.47
C CYS A 35 11.01 -8.32 0.84
N ALA A 36 10.53 -7.61 1.86
CA ALA A 36 11.20 -7.51 3.16
C ALA A 36 11.30 -8.87 3.89
N SER A 37 10.34 -9.77 3.68
CA SER A 37 10.39 -11.13 4.24
C SER A 37 11.54 -11.95 3.64
N VAL A 38 11.83 -11.77 2.35
CA VAL A 38 12.96 -12.43 1.68
C VAL A 38 14.28 -11.92 2.27
N CYS A 39 14.42 -10.59 2.43
CA CYS A 39 15.59 -10.00 3.08
C CYS A 39 15.84 -10.62 4.46
N ALA A 40 14.81 -10.75 5.30
CA ALA A 40 14.93 -11.34 6.62
C ALA A 40 15.26 -12.85 6.58
N SER A 41 14.77 -13.58 5.58
CA SER A 41 15.03 -15.03 5.44
C SER A 41 16.44 -15.35 4.94
N VAL A 42 17.03 -14.48 4.10
CA VAL A 42 18.33 -14.71 3.46
C VAL A 42 19.47 -14.11 4.29
N LEU A 43 19.23 -12.98 4.96
CA LEU A 43 20.27 -12.15 5.60
C LEU A 43 20.17 -12.17 7.13
N GLY A 44 19.65 -13.26 7.71
CA GLY A 44 19.26 -13.34 9.13
C GLY A 44 20.34 -13.00 10.17
N GLU A 45 21.62 -12.98 9.80
CA GLU A 45 22.75 -12.62 10.68
C GLU A 45 23.52 -11.38 10.20
N ASP A 46 23.23 -10.86 9.00
CA ASP A 46 23.86 -9.67 8.43
C ASP A 46 22.91 -8.48 8.46
N PHE A 47 22.93 -7.78 9.60
CA PHE A 47 22.03 -6.66 9.88
C PHE A 47 22.17 -5.51 8.88
N VAL A 48 23.39 -5.20 8.44
CA VAL A 48 23.65 -4.07 7.51
C VAL A 48 23.10 -4.40 6.14
N THR A 49 23.37 -5.60 5.64
CA THR A 49 22.86 -6.02 4.33
C THR A 49 21.35 -6.22 4.38
N MET A 50 20.79 -6.67 5.51
CA MET A 50 19.34 -6.75 5.71
C MET A 50 18.67 -5.38 5.66
N GLU A 51 19.29 -4.35 6.25
CA GLU A 51 18.79 -2.97 6.22
C GLU A 51 18.82 -2.41 4.80
N LEU A 52 19.95 -2.54 4.09
CA LEU A 52 20.07 -2.14 2.68
C LEU A 52 19.04 -2.85 1.78
N CYS A 53 18.81 -4.15 2.00
CA CYS A 53 17.81 -4.91 1.28
C CYS A 53 16.39 -4.38 1.52
N ARG A 54 16.06 -4.02 2.77
CA ARG A 54 14.76 -3.39 3.10
C ARG A 54 14.62 -2.01 2.48
N GLU A 55 15.66 -1.18 2.47
CA GLU A 55 15.63 0.13 1.83
C GLU A 55 15.32 0.01 0.34
N GLU A 56 15.98 -0.91 -0.37
CA GLU A 56 15.70 -1.15 -1.79
C GLU A 56 14.25 -1.65 -2.02
N CYS A 57 13.71 -2.50 -1.12
CA CYS A 57 12.30 -2.87 -1.16
C CYS A 57 11.37 -1.65 -0.94
N GLN A 58 11.72 -0.72 -0.05
CA GLN A 58 10.93 0.51 0.16
C GLN A 58 10.95 1.39 -1.07
N LYS A 59 12.12 1.67 -1.65
CA LYS A 59 12.26 2.47 -2.88
C LYS A 59 11.43 1.90 -4.04
N LYS A 60 11.39 0.57 -4.16
CA LYS A 60 10.71 -0.09 -5.28
C LYS A 60 9.19 -0.10 -5.17
N PHE A 61 8.63 -0.17 -3.96
CA PHE A 61 7.20 -0.43 -3.77
C PHE A 61 6.46 0.70 -3.04
N LEU A 62 7.15 1.51 -2.23
CA LEU A 62 6.55 2.51 -1.36
C LEU A 62 6.96 3.95 -1.71
N GLU A 63 8.11 4.17 -2.34
CA GLU A 63 8.45 5.48 -2.90
C GLU A 63 7.77 5.65 -4.27
N GLU A 64 7.13 6.81 -4.49
CA GLU A 64 6.60 7.24 -5.79
C GLU A 64 7.65 7.97 -6.63
#